data_AF-A0A958FH48-F1
#
_entry.id   AF-A0A958FH48-F1
#
_cell.length_a   1.000
_cell.length_b   1.000
_cell.length_c   1.000
_cell.angle_alpha   90.00
_cell.angle_beta   90.00
_cell.angle_gamma   90.00
#
_symmetry.space_group_name_H-M   'P 1'
#
loop_
_entity.id
_entity.type
_entity.pdbx_description
1 polymer ?
#
loop_
_entity_poly.entity_id
_entity_poly.type
_entity_poly.pdbx_seq_one_letter_code
_entity_poly.pdbx_strand_id
1 'polypeptide(L)'
;SSDQRTETVSNTVFFTGDDPGGLPETTEGDSLLEASQPGWWNLIPDWRINLSGVEKLPLFNMIAKTASLEHSRNGKYSETTRRGQRDQASFTMNYQPFIGLTINTIWNVTATIRSNRSISFDYRTAGATTRREQSGFNISASYSVTKGFSLPLPFLKKSKLNNEIQFSLAFDKSNSSNFSKSVTDTEFQELDVSDTWKLRPSVTYRFSQKVNGTAFYEQNKSFNKRTGTSTYKEFGINVNIAIR
;
A
#
# COMPACT_ATOMS: atom_id res chain seq x y z
N SER A 1 -12.76 -45.17 -4.98
CA SER A 1 -12.20 -43.82 -5.23
C SER A 1 -13.13 -42.83 -4.55
N SER A 2 -12.87 -42.51 -3.28
CA SER A 2 -13.72 -41.59 -2.50
C SER A 2 -13.39 -40.16 -2.90
N ASP A 3 -14.40 -39.48 -3.40
CA ASP A 3 -14.44 -38.09 -3.85
C ASP A 3 -13.73 -37.19 -2.82
N GLN A 4 -12.53 -36.69 -3.15
CA GLN A 4 -11.84 -35.71 -2.31
C GLN A 4 -12.44 -34.34 -2.58
N ARG A 5 -13.64 -34.10 -2.04
CA ARG A 5 -14.29 -32.80 -2.13
C ARG A 5 -13.56 -31.82 -1.22
N THR A 6 -13.07 -30.76 -1.85
CA THR A 6 -12.58 -29.55 -1.21
C THR A 6 -13.62 -28.47 -1.46
N GLU A 7 -14.10 -27.83 -0.41
CA GLU A 7 -15.07 -26.75 -0.47
C GLU A 7 -14.41 -25.48 0.08
N THR A 8 -14.60 -24.35 -0.60
CA THR A 8 -14.11 -23.05 -0.15
C THR A 8 -15.28 -22.08 -0.04
N VAL A 9 -15.45 -21.50 1.14
CA VAL A 9 -16.47 -20.48 1.42
C VAL A 9 -15.75 -19.17 1.75
N SER A 10 -16.28 -18.04 1.28
CA SER A 10 -15.71 -16.73 1.61
C SER A 10 -16.78 -15.67 1.78
N ASN A 11 -16.69 -14.89 2.87
CA ASN A 11 -17.65 -13.86 3.24
C ASN A 11 -16.92 -12.57 3.62
N THR A 12 -17.62 -11.43 3.58
CA THR A 12 -17.11 -10.17 4.14
C THR A 12 -17.12 -10.26 5.67
N VAL A 13 -16.06 -9.79 6.31
CA VAL A 13 -15.93 -9.81 7.77
C VAL A 13 -15.23 -8.55 8.27
N PHE A 14 -15.64 -8.07 9.43
CA PHE A 14 -14.86 -7.13 10.23
C PHE A 14 -14.38 -7.83 11.48
N PHE A 15 -13.10 -7.79 11.78
CA PHE A 15 -12.57 -8.36 13.01
C PHE A 15 -11.70 -7.35 13.75
N THR A 16 -11.63 -7.53 15.06
CA THR A 16 -10.81 -6.73 15.98
C THR A 16 -10.03 -7.66 16.89
N GLY A 17 -8.85 -7.24 17.35
CA GLY A 17 -8.01 -8.03 18.26
C GLY A 17 -6.84 -8.71 17.56
N ASP A 18 -6.03 -9.40 18.37
CA ASP A 18 -4.75 -9.96 17.96
C ASP A 18 -4.82 -11.40 17.44
N ASP A 19 -5.97 -12.09 17.58
CA ASP A 19 -6.21 -13.44 17.07
C ASP A 19 -7.72 -13.69 16.81
N PRO A 20 -8.28 -13.29 15.66
CA PRO A 20 -9.72 -13.36 15.38
C PRO A 20 -10.28 -14.78 15.16
N GLY A 21 -9.40 -15.76 14.93
CA GLY A 21 -9.73 -17.18 14.78
C GLY A 21 -9.18 -18.06 15.91
N GLY A 22 -8.63 -17.45 16.96
CA GLY A 22 -8.13 -18.16 18.13
C GLY A 22 -9.26 -18.82 18.91
N LEU A 23 -9.02 -20.05 19.39
CA LEU A 23 -9.86 -20.66 20.41
C LEU A 23 -9.83 -19.76 21.65
N PRO A 24 -10.97 -19.46 22.30
CA PRO A 24 -10.91 -18.69 23.54
C PRO A 24 -10.13 -19.48 24.60
N GLU A 25 -9.34 -18.79 25.41
CA GLU A 25 -8.84 -19.32 26.68
C GLU A 25 -10.03 -19.50 27.63
N THR A 26 -10.86 -20.52 27.41
CA THR A 26 -11.86 -20.93 28.40
C THR A 26 -11.41 -22.23 29.03
N THR A 27 -11.28 -22.16 30.36
CA THR A 27 -11.20 -23.29 31.28
C THR A 27 -12.21 -24.37 30.86
N GLU A 28 -11.71 -25.60 30.78
CA GLU A 28 -12.38 -26.89 30.58
C GLU A 28 -13.92 -26.85 30.43
N GLY A 29 -14.43 -27.31 29.29
CA GLY A 29 -15.72 -28.00 29.27
C GLY A 29 -16.70 -27.68 28.13
N ASP A 30 -16.53 -26.60 27.36
CA ASP A 30 -17.49 -26.26 26.30
C ASP A 30 -16.95 -26.54 24.90
N SER A 31 -17.83 -27.07 24.04
CA SER A 31 -17.55 -27.52 22.68
C SER A 31 -16.79 -26.47 21.85
N LEU A 32 -15.61 -26.87 21.39
CA LEU A 32 -14.49 -26.07 20.87
C LEU A 32 -14.69 -25.38 19.50
N LEU A 33 -15.90 -24.98 19.09
CA LEU A 33 -16.11 -24.45 17.72
C LEU A 33 -17.04 -23.25 17.56
N GLU A 34 -17.67 -22.72 18.61
CA GLU A 34 -18.61 -21.58 18.47
C GLU A 34 -18.27 -20.32 19.29
N ALA A 35 -17.16 -20.30 20.03
CA ALA A 35 -17.03 -19.40 21.17
C ALA A 35 -16.22 -18.08 20.97
N SER A 36 -15.81 -17.64 19.78
CA SER A 36 -14.99 -16.40 19.71
C SER A 36 -15.36 -15.33 18.68
N GLN A 37 -16.41 -15.49 17.88
CA GLN A 37 -16.76 -14.50 16.86
C GLN A 37 -18.09 -13.81 17.14
N PRO A 38 -18.08 -12.52 17.51
CA PRO A 38 -19.30 -11.74 17.63
C PRO A 38 -20.06 -11.73 16.29
N GLY A 39 -21.34 -12.14 16.28
CA GLY A 39 -22.14 -12.23 15.06
C GLY A 39 -22.23 -10.94 14.23
N TRP A 40 -21.97 -9.78 14.85
CA TRP A 40 -21.92 -8.48 14.17
C TRP A 40 -20.71 -8.30 13.25
N TRP A 41 -19.67 -9.13 13.36
CA TRP A 41 -18.50 -9.12 12.48
C TRP A 41 -18.86 -9.33 11.01
N ASN A 42 -19.87 -10.15 10.74
CA ASN A 42 -20.37 -10.41 9.38
C ASN A 42 -21.38 -9.35 8.90
N LEU A 43 -21.80 -8.43 9.76
CA LEU A 43 -22.80 -7.41 9.45
C LEU A 43 -22.19 -6.09 8.98
N ILE A 44 -20.89 -5.88 9.18
CA ILE A 44 -20.24 -4.63 8.77
C ILE A 44 -19.80 -4.75 7.31
N PRO A 45 -20.45 -3.98 6.40
CA PRO A 45 -20.10 -4.02 5.00
C PRO A 45 -18.72 -3.40 4.77
N ASP A 46 -18.14 -3.72 3.63
CA ASP A 46 -17.03 -2.98 3.10
C ASP A 46 -17.49 -1.62 2.60
N TRP A 47 -16.65 -0.60 2.77
CA TRP A 47 -16.97 0.76 2.38
C TRP A 47 -15.84 1.40 1.59
N ARG A 48 -16.22 2.28 0.68
CA ARG A 48 -15.31 3.21 0.01
C ARG A 48 -15.98 4.56 -0.02
N ILE A 49 -15.35 5.52 0.63
CA ILE A 49 -15.80 6.90 0.72
C ILE A 49 -14.80 7.75 -0.07
N ASN A 50 -15.32 8.55 -1.00
CA ASN A 50 -14.54 9.54 -1.72
C ASN A 50 -15.24 10.90 -1.57
N LEU A 51 -14.57 11.82 -0.89
CA LEU A 51 -15.04 13.17 -0.63
C LEU A 51 -14.26 14.11 -1.55
N SER A 52 -14.92 14.62 -2.59
CA SER A 52 -14.43 15.73 -3.41
C SER A 52 -14.86 17.07 -2.80
N GLY A 53 -14.09 18.13 -3.01
CA GLY A 53 -14.50 19.47 -2.55
C GLY A 53 -13.96 19.84 -1.17
N VAL A 54 -13.04 19.03 -0.61
CA VAL A 54 -12.47 19.29 0.72
C VAL A 54 -11.57 20.53 0.74
N GLU A 55 -11.27 21.11 -0.43
CA GLU A 55 -10.61 22.42 -0.55
C GLU A 55 -11.42 23.57 0.08
N LYS A 56 -12.74 23.42 0.24
CA LYS A 56 -13.60 24.43 0.87
C LYS A 56 -13.44 24.49 2.39
N LEU A 57 -12.78 23.49 2.99
CA LEU A 57 -12.47 23.52 4.42
C LEU A 57 -11.44 24.62 4.71
N PRO A 58 -11.53 25.30 5.87
CA PRO A 58 -10.69 26.44 6.21
C PRO A 58 -9.18 26.14 6.24
N LEU A 59 -8.81 24.86 6.33
CA LEU A 59 -7.41 24.42 6.31
C LEU A 59 -6.79 24.37 4.89
N PHE A 60 -7.60 24.22 3.83
CA PHE A 60 -7.10 23.96 2.47
C PHE A 60 -7.42 25.07 1.45
N ASN A 61 -8.32 26.00 1.80
CA ASN A 61 -8.82 27.04 0.89
C ASN A 61 -7.75 27.99 0.32
N MET A 62 -6.63 28.18 1.03
CA MET A 62 -5.57 29.11 0.65
C MET A 62 -4.58 28.51 -0.37
N ILE A 63 -4.45 27.18 -0.38
CA ILE A 63 -3.41 26.48 -1.14
C ILE A 63 -3.98 25.58 -2.24
N ALA A 64 -5.19 25.03 -2.05
CA ALA A 64 -5.80 24.04 -2.94
C ALA A 64 -6.74 24.69 -3.96
N LYS A 65 -6.54 24.39 -5.25
CA LYS A 65 -7.56 24.55 -6.31
C LYS A 65 -8.64 23.50 -6.17
N THR A 66 -8.23 22.25 -5.93
CA THR A 66 -9.12 21.12 -5.72
C THR A 66 -8.46 20.18 -4.72
N ALA A 67 -9.22 19.59 -3.83
CA ALA A 67 -8.75 18.52 -2.98
C ALA A 67 -9.80 17.41 -2.89
N SER A 68 -9.33 16.17 -2.79
CA SER A 68 -10.15 14.99 -2.61
C SER A 68 -9.59 14.09 -1.53
N LEU A 69 -10.46 13.58 -0.67
CA LEU A 69 -10.13 12.66 0.41
C LEU A 69 -10.80 11.30 0.14
N GLU A 70 -10.00 10.25 0.07
CA GLU A 70 -10.42 8.86 -0.08
C GLU A 70 -10.18 8.10 1.23
N HIS A 71 -11.14 7.26 1.60
CA HIS A 71 -11.01 6.27 2.65
C HIS A 71 -11.70 4.99 2.19
N SER A 72 -11.03 3.84 2.29
CA SER A 72 -11.65 2.58 1.95
C SER A 72 -11.22 1.44 2.87
N ARG A 73 -12.17 0.54 3.14
CA ARG A 73 -11.97 -0.67 3.92
C ARG A 73 -12.54 -1.87 3.18
N ASN A 74 -11.81 -2.97 3.19
CA ASN A 74 -12.25 -4.27 2.70
C ASN A 74 -11.83 -5.35 3.70
N GLY A 75 -12.77 -6.15 4.19
CA GLY A 75 -12.52 -7.28 5.06
C GLY A 75 -13.06 -8.59 4.49
N LYS A 76 -12.25 -9.65 4.52
CA LYS A 76 -12.58 -10.95 3.95
C LYS A 76 -12.25 -12.08 4.91
N TYR A 77 -13.20 -12.96 5.12
CA TYR A 77 -13.03 -14.29 5.70
C TYR A 77 -13.02 -15.31 4.55
N SER A 78 -12.11 -16.26 4.59
CA SER A 78 -12.09 -17.39 3.67
C SER A 78 -11.83 -18.66 4.46
N GLU A 79 -12.56 -19.72 4.16
CA GLU A 79 -12.40 -21.03 4.78
C GLU A 79 -12.36 -22.09 3.71
N THR A 80 -11.41 -23.01 3.82
CA THR A 80 -11.29 -24.18 2.96
C THR A 80 -11.43 -25.42 3.82
N THR A 81 -12.39 -26.26 3.46
CA THR A 81 -12.71 -27.52 4.11
C THR A 81 -12.34 -28.65 3.18
N ARG A 82 -11.61 -29.65 3.69
CA ARG A 82 -11.23 -30.85 2.96
C ARG A 82 -11.76 -32.07 3.71
N ARG A 83 -12.50 -32.94 3.03
CA ARG A 83 -13.15 -34.12 3.66
C ARG A 83 -14.06 -33.77 4.85
N GLY A 84 -14.73 -32.62 4.80
CA GLY A 84 -15.61 -32.15 5.88
C GLY A 84 -14.89 -31.60 7.12
N GLN A 85 -13.55 -31.55 7.12
CA GLN A 85 -12.76 -30.90 8.17
C GLN A 85 -12.12 -29.62 7.63
N ARG A 86 -12.10 -28.56 8.44
CA ARG A 86 -11.40 -27.32 8.13
C ARG A 86 -9.94 -27.65 7.85
N ASP A 87 -9.42 -27.23 6.71
CA ASP A 87 -8.01 -27.38 6.31
C ASP A 87 -7.25 -26.06 6.51
N GLN A 88 -7.87 -24.97 6.07
CA GLN A 88 -7.30 -23.63 6.11
C GLN A 88 -8.39 -22.61 6.36
N ALA A 89 -8.04 -21.53 7.05
CA ALA A 89 -8.86 -20.34 7.06
C ALA A 89 -8.02 -19.08 7.08
N SER A 90 -8.55 -18.00 6.53
CA SER A 90 -7.88 -16.72 6.53
C SER A 90 -8.85 -15.58 6.83
N PHE A 91 -8.34 -14.62 7.59
CA PHE A 91 -9.01 -13.36 7.87
C PHE A 91 -8.11 -12.27 7.33
N THR A 92 -8.63 -11.39 6.48
CA THR A 92 -7.87 -10.28 5.93
C THR A 92 -8.66 -9.00 6.11
N MET A 93 -8.02 -7.95 6.61
CA MET A 93 -8.59 -6.61 6.70
C MET A 93 -7.63 -5.61 6.05
N ASN A 94 -8.13 -4.94 5.01
CA ASN A 94 -7.40 -3.97 4.20
C ASN A 94 -8.01 -2.59 4.35
N TYR A 95 -7.18 -1.60 4.67
CA TYR A 95 -7.48 -0.18 4.59
C TYR A 95 -6.65 0.40 3.44
N GLN A 96 -7.23 0.51 2.24
CA GLN A 96 -6.51 0.84 1.01
C GLN A 96 -7.27 1.90 0.18
N PRO A 97 -7.20 3.18 0.53
CA PRO A 97 -6.34 3.76 1.54
C PRO A 97 -7.05 3.88 2.90
N PHE A 98 -6.27 3.76 3.98
CA PHE A 98 -6.69 4.27 5.28
C PHE A 98 -6.92 5.79 5.21
N ILE A 99 -6.03 6.52 4.55
CA ILE A 99 -6.24 7.93 4.21
C ILE A 99 -5.57 8.17 2.86
N GLY A 100 -6.33 8.61 1.86
CA GLY A 100 -5.84 9.07 0.57
C GLY A 100 -6.20 10.53 0.38
N LEU A 101 -5.23 11.41 0.23
CA LEU A 101 -5.46 12.83 -0.02
C LEU A 101 -4.78 13.22 -1.32
N THR A 102 -5.54 13.77 -2.26
CA THR A 102 -5.00 14.36 -3.49
C THR A 102 -5.32 15.83 -3.49
N ILE A 103 -4.31 16.67 -3.67
CA ILE A 103 -4.41 18.12 -3.68
C ILE A 103 -3.82 18.63 -4.98
N ASN A 104 -4.61 19.35 -5.76
CA ASN A 104 -4.10 20.20 -6.82
C ASN A 104 -4.04 21.61 -6.28
N THR A 105 -2.85 22.19 -6.23
CA THR A 105 -2.64 23.52 -5.68
C THR A 105 -2.77 24.60 -6.74
N ILE A 106 -2.98 25.85 -6.28
CA ILE A 106 -3.02 27.03 -7.14
C ILE A 106 -1.76 27.20 -7.99
N TRP A 107 -0.62 26.71 -7.52
CA TRP A 107 0.67 26.77 -8.22
C TRP A 107 0.88 25.65 -9.25
N ASN A 108 -0.16 24.93 -9.65
CA ASN A 108 -0.07 23.79 -10.58
C ASN A 108 0.83 22.66 -10.07
N VAL A 109 0.91 22.50 -8.74
CA VAL A 109 1.54 21.33 -8.10
C VAL A 109 0.43 20.35 -7.72
N THR A 110 0.57 19.10 -8.14
CA THR A 110 -0.30 18.00 -7.70
C THR A 110 0.44 17.20 -6.64
N ALA A 111 -0.10 17.17 -5.43
CA ALA A 111 0.39 16.38 -4.31
C ALA A 111 -0.58 15.24 -4.01
N THR A 112 -0.06 14.04 -3.75
CA THR A 112 -0.83 12.89 -3.32
C THR A 112 -0.19 12.29 -2.08
N ILE A 113 -1.00 12.03 -1.07
CA ILE A 113 -0.61 11.37 0.16
C ILE A 113 -1.50 10.14 0.31
N ARG A 114 -0.92 8.98 0.54
CA ARG A 114 -1.66 7.73 0.68
C ARG A 114 -1.09 6.90 1.81
N SER A 115 -1.92 6.58 2.80
CA SER A 115 -1.62 5.60 3.84
C SER A 115 -2.45 4.36 3.61
N ASN A 116 -1.80 3.20 3.56
CA ASN A 116 -2.43 1.89 3.44
C ASN A 116 -2.09 1.05 4.68
N ARG A 117 -3.02 0.19 5.10
CA ARG A 117 -2.77 -0.81 6.14
C ARG A 117 -3.47 -2.11 5.77
N SER A 118 -2.82 -3.24 5.99
CA SER A 118 -3.36 -4.57 5.76
C SER A 118 -2.96 -5.47 6.91
N ILE A 119 -3.91 -6.24 7.43
CA ILE A 119 -3.69 -7.23 8.47
C ILE A 119 -4.30 -8.52 7.95
N SER A 120 -3.53 -9.59 7.92
CA SER A 120 -4.03 -10.91 7.57
C SER A 120 -3.62 -11.97 8.59
N PHE A 121 -4.51 -12.90 8.83
CA PHE A 121 -4.29 -14.10 9.63
C PHE A 121 -4.55 -15.30 8.75
N ASP A 122 -3.63 -16.26 8.75
CA ASP A 122 -3.76 -17.52 8.05
C ASP A 122 -3.63 -18.66 9.06
N TYR A 123 -4.70 -19.42 9.21
CA TYR A 123 -4.84 -20.59 10.07
C TYR A 123 -4.73 -21.84 9.21
N ARG A 124 -3.96 -22.82 9.69
CA ARG A 124 -3.78 -24.12 9.02
C ARG A 124 -3.96 -25.24 10.04
N THR A 125 -4.68 -26.28 9.65
CA THR A 125 -4.99 -27.40 10.54
C THR A 125 -3.76 -28.22 10.95
N ALA A 126 -2.76 -28.31 10.06
CA ALA A 126 -1.51 -29.01 10.31
C ALA A 126 -0.29 -28.06 10.19
N GLY A 127 -0.35 -26.89 10.83
CA GLY A 127 0.75 -25.93 10.79
C GLY A 127 0.59 -24.76 11.76
N ALA A 128 1.63 -23.93 11.81
CA ALA A 128 1.61 -22.71 12.60
C ALA A 128 0.62 -21.69 12.01
N THR A 129 -0.04 -20.93 12.88
CA THR A 129 -0.89 -19.80 12.50
C THR A 129 -0.01 -18.61 12.21
N THR A 130 -0.17 -17.97 11.05
CA THR A 130 0.64 -16.81 10.68
C THR A 130 -0.18 -15.52 10.70
N ARG A 131 0.34 -14.48 11.35
CA ARG A 131 -0.19 -13.12 11.30
C ARG A 131 0.75 -12.27 10.46
N ARG A 132 0.22 -11.54 9.50
CA ARG A 132 0.95 -10.59 8.67
C ARG A 132 0.35 -9.21 8.81
N GLU A 133 1.21 -8.24 9.09
CA GLU A 133 0.84 -6.83 9.12
C GLU A 133 1.66 -6.09 8.09
N GLN A 134 0.97 -5.31 7.28
CA GLN A 134 1.59 -4.47 6.27
C GLN A 134 1.06 -3.06 6.43
N SER A 135 1.95 -2.08 6.42
CA SER A 135 1.56 -0.68 6.34
C SER A 135 2.41 0.02 5.30
N GLY A 136 1.77 0.84 4.48
CA GLY A 136 2.42 1.64 3.46
C GLY A 136 2.07 3.10 3.64
N PHE A 137 3.02 3.98 3.39
CA PHE A 137 2.82 5.41 3.35
C PHE A 137 3.54 5.97 2.14
N ASN A 138 2.79 6.55 1.21
CA ASN A 138 3.29 7.18 0.01
C ASN A 138 2.98 8.67 0.05
N ILE A 139 3.97 9.49 -0.29
CA ILE A 139 3.80 10.89 -0.64
C ILE A 139 4.37 11.07 -2.04
N SER A 140 3.64 11.75 -2.90
CA SER A 140 4.17 12.22 -4.17
C SER A 140 3.78 13.67 -4.41
N ALA A 141 4.67 14.42 -5.04
CA ALA A 141 4.42 15.78 -5.50
C ALA A 141 4.96 15.94 -6.91
N SER A 142 4.19 16.57 -7.79
CA SER A 142 4.56 16.80 -9.18
C SER A 142 4.25 18.23 -9.58
N TYR A 143 5.17 18.85 -10.31
CA TYR A 143 5.07 20.22 -10.78
C TYR A 143 5.54 20.31 -12.22
N SER A 144 4.69 20.81 -13.12
CA SER A 144 4.99 20.92 -14.54
C SER A 144 4.98 22.38 -14.99
N VAL A 145 6.07 22.81 -15.62
CA VAL A 145 6.23 24.16 -16.17
C VAL A 145 6.47 24.07 -17.65
N THR A 146 5.60 24.71 -18.42
CA THR A 146 5.79 24.95 -19.85
C THR A 146 6.14 26.43 -20.02
N LYS A 147 7.42 26.78 -19.92
CA LYS A 147 7.92 28.13 -20.25
C LYS A 147 8.95 27.98 -21.36
N GLY A 148 8.73 28.66 -22.49
CA GLY A 148 9.62 28.61 -23.64
C GLY A 148 10.99 29.24 -23.32
N PHE A 149 11.92 28.43 -22.81
CA PHE A 149 13.30 28.83 -22.57
C PHE A 149 14.15 28.48 -23.79
N SER A 150 14.92 29.43 -24.35
CA SER A 150 15.89 29.13 -25.41
C SER A 150 17.20 28.66 -24.79
N LEU A 151 17.54 27.39 -24.94
CA LEU A 151 18.82 26.85 -24.47
C LEU A 151 19.92 27.16 -25.51
N PRO A 152 20.96 27.95 -25.18
CA PRO A 152 22.07 28.20 -26.09
C PRO A 152 23.07 27.03 -26.01
N LEU A 153 22.75 25.88 -26.61
CA LEU A 153 23.73 24.82 -26.83
C LEU A 153 24.54 25.12 -28.10
N PRO A 154 25.88 24.97 -28.09
CA PRO A 154 26.74 25.37 -29.21
C PRO A 154 26.46 24.61 -30.52
N PHE A 155 25.74 23.48 -30.46
CA PHE A 155 25.37 22.64 -31.61
C PHE A 155 23.89 22.74 -32.02
N LEU A 156 23.03 23.43 -31.26
CA LEU A 156 21.61 23.61 -31.60
C LEU A 156 21.34 25.09 -31.94
N LYS A 157 21.12 25.39 -33.23
CA LYS A 157 20.64 26.71 -33.69
C LYS A 157 19.42 27.14 -32.87
N LYS A 158 19.41 28.41 -32.44
CA LYS A 158 18.43 29.15 -31.60
C LYS A 158 16.95 28.91 -31.96
N SER A 159 16.45 27.70 -31.76
CA SER A 159 15.06 27.34 -32.02
C SER A 159 14.24 27.64 -30.77
N LYS A 160 13.10 28.31 -30.92
CA LYS A 160 12.13 28.50 -29.83
C LYS A 160 11.51 27.15 -29.52
N LEU A 161 12.14 26.41 -28.61
CA LEU A 161 11.66 25.11 -28.17
C LEU A 161 10.60 25.35 -27.09
N ASN A 162 9.42 24.76 -27.29
CA ASN A 162 8.38 24.68 -26.26
C ASN A 162 8.82 23.65 -25.21
N ASN A 163 9.78 24.05 -24.40
CA ASN A 163 10.39 23.20 -23.39
C ASN A 163 9.45 23.05 -22.19
N GLU A 164 9.20 21.80 -21.83
CA GLU A 164 8.40 21.42 -20.68
C GLU A 164 9.32 20.76 -19.65
N ILE A 165 9.28 21.26 -18.42
CA ILE A 165 10.03 20.71 -17.29
C ILE A 165 9.04 20.18 -16.28
N GLN A 166 9.18 18.90 -15.94
CA GLN A 166 8.38 18.25 -14.92
C GLN A 166 9.28 17.85 -13.76
N PHE A 167 9.03 18.44 -12.59
CA PHE A 167 9.64 18.04 -11.34
C PHE A 167 8.73 17.03 -10.66
N SER A 168 9.29 15.93 -10.17
CA SER A 168 8.56 14.94 -9.39
C SER A 168 9.34 14.58 -8.14
N LEU A 169 8.64 14.39 -7.04
CA LEU A 169 9.16 13.88 -5.79
C LEU A 169 8.28 12.73 -5.37
N ALA A 170 8.87 11.56 -5.11
CA ALA A 170 8.18 10.44 -4.52
C ALA A 170 8.90 10.01 -3.23
N PHE A 171 8.11 9.78 -2.18
CA PHE A 171 8.56 9.19 -0.94
C PHE A 171 7.65 8.01 -0.62
N ASP A 172 8.26 6.84 -0.43
CA ASP A 172 7.56 5.61 -0.08
C ASP A 172 8.14 5.10 1.24
N LYS A 173 7.28 4.76 2.19
CA LYS A 173 7.63 3.97 3.36
C LYS A 173 6.75 2.73 3.40
N SER A 174 7.35 1.57 3.60
CA SER A 174 6.65 0.31 3.76
C SER A 174 7.20 -0.46 4.95
N ASN A 175 6.28 -1.00 5.74
CA ASN A 175 6.59 -1.86 6.87
C ASN A 175 5.81 -3.15 6.68
N SER A 176 6.49 -4.28 6.90
CA SER A 176 5.90 -5.60 6.85
C SER A 176 6.42 -6.41 8.03
N SER A 177 5.52 -6.87 8.89
CA SER A 177 5.83 -7.73 10.02
C SER A 177 5.08 -9.05 9.88
N ASN A 178 5.81 -10.15 9.98
CA ASN A 178 5.29 -11.50 9.95
C ASN A 178 5.51 -12.14 11.32
N PHE A 179 4.44 -12.65 11.89
CA PHE A 179 4.43 -13.38 13.15
C PHE A 179 3.89 -14.78 12.90
N SER A 180 4.30 -15.72 13.74
CA SER A 180 3.84 -17.10 13.70
C SER A 180 3.65 -17.62 15.11
N LYS A 181 2.55 -18.36 15.29
CA LYS A 181 2.24 -19.07 16.53
C LYS A 181 2.19 -20.55 16.21
N SER A 182 3.01 -21.36 16.90
CA SER A 182 2.95 -22.81 16.80
C SER A 182 1.63 -23.33 17.37
N VAL A 183 1.26 -24.57 17.04
CA VAL A 183 0.01 -25.19 17.53
C VAL A 183 -0.01 -25.30 19.06
N THR A 184 1.15 -25.41 19.69
CA THR A 184 1.31 -25.60 21.15
C THR A 184 1.59 -24.30 21.90
N ASP A 185 1.91 -23.21 21.20
CA ASP A 185 2.32 -21.95 21.84
C ASP A 185 1.12 -21.02 22.03
N THR A 186 1.12 -20.27 23.14
CA THR A 186 0.07 -19.30 23.47
C THR A 186 0.29 -17.94 22.80
N GLU A 187 1.52 -17.60 22.43
CA GLU A 187 1.90 -16.28 21.92
C GLU A 187 2.44 -16.30 20.48
N PHE A 188 2.14 -15.26 19.71
CA PHE A 188 2.71 -15.05 18.38
C PHE A 188 4.17 -14.60 18.48
N GLN A 189 5.06 -15.39 17.91
CA GLN A 189 6.48 -15.07 17.82
C GLN A 189 6.78 -14.32 16.52
N GLU A 190 7.56 -13.23 16.61
CA GLU A 190 7.93 -12.40 15.47
C GLU A 190 8.98 -13.10 14.59
N LEU A 191 8.57 -13.59 13.42
CA LEU A 191 9.41 -14.31 12.46
C LEU A 191 10.32 -13.38 11.65
N ASP A 192 9.73 -12.35 11.07
CA ASP A 192 10.43 -11.46 10.15
C ASP A 192 9.80 -10.06 10.17
N VAL A 193 10.65 -9.05 10.14
CA VAL A 193 10.23 -7.65 10.10
C VAL A 193 11.06 -6.98 9.03
N SER A 194 10.39 -6.26 8.14
CA SER A 194 11.04 -5.40 7.17
C SER A 194 10.47 -3.98 7.25
N ASP A 195 11.36 -2.99 7.30
CA ASP A 195 11.05 -1.57 7.18
C ASP A 195 11.87 -1.03 6.01
N THR A 196 11.19 -0.45 5.02
CA THR A 196 11.83 0.13 3.85
C THR A 196 11.33 1.54 3.67
N TRP A 197 12.25 2.47 3.40
CA TRP A 197 11.89 3.78 2.89
C TRP A 197 12.69 4.10 1.65
N LYS A 198 12.03 4.82 0.73
CA LYS A 198 12.58 5.24 -0.54
C LYS A 198 12.22 6.70 -0.81
N LEU A 199 13.21 7.48 -1.21
CA LEU A 199 13.06 8.86 -1.64
C LEU A 199 13.57 8.98 -3.07
N ARG A 200 12.75 9.54 -3.95
CA ARG A 200 13.05 9.69 -5.38
C ARG A 200 12.62 11.04 -5.92
N PRO A 201 13.48 12.07 -5.83
CA PRO A 201 13.37 13.25 -6.66
C PRO A 201 13.77 12.95 -8.12
N SER A 202 13.02 13.49 -9.07
CA SER A 202 13.33 13.43 -10.49
C SER A 202 12.94 14.70 -11.22
N VAL A 203 13.63 14.95 -12.33
CA VAL A 203 13.36 16.05 -13.25
C VAL A 203 13.33 15.50 -14.65
N THR A 204 12.19 15.63 -15.30
CA THR A 204 12.00 15.29 -16.71
C THR A 204 12.00 16.57 -17.53
N TYR A 205 12.84 16.60 -18.56
CA TYR A 205 12.97 17.69 -19.51
C TYR A 205 12.61 17.20 -20.91
N ARG A 206 11.64 17.86 -21.54
CA ARG A 206 11.22 17.56 -22.90
C ARG A 206 11.93 18.49 -23.89
N PHE A 207 12.97 17.99 -24.55
CA PHE A 207 13.75 18.73 -25.55
C PHE A 207 12.98 18.97 -26.85
N SER A 208 12.15 18.00 -27.25
CA SER A 208 11.28 18.10 -28.43
C SER A 208 10.10 17.12 -28.34
N GLN A 209 9.27 17.08 -29.37
CA GLN A 209 8.26 16.02 -29.51
C GLN A 209 8.88 14.61 -29.64
N LYS A 210 10.16 14.52 -30.02
CA LYS A 210 10.87 13.26 -30.28
C LYS A 210 11.88 12.89 -29.20
N VAL A 211 12.28 13.82 -28.33
CA VAL A 211 13.35 13.60 -27.35
C VAL A 211 12.94 14.15 -25.99
N ASN A 212 12.97 13.30 -24.98
CA ASN A 212 12.88 13.70 -23.58
C ASN A 212 14.01 13.04 -22.77
N GLY A 213 14.45 13.72 -21.73
CA GLY A 213 15.45 13.22 -20.79
C GLY A 213 14.92 13.33 -19.37
N THR A 214 15.20 12.35 -18.53
CA THR A 214 14.84 12.37 -17.10
C THR A 214 16.08 12.09 -16.28
N ALA A 215 16.45 13.03 -15.42
CA ALA A 215 17.43 12.79 -14.38
C ALA A 215 16.69 12.44 -13.08
N PHE A 216 17.19 11.46 -12.33
CA PHE A 216 16.63 11.10 -11.04
C PHE A 216 17.72 10.72 -10.06
N TYR A 217 17.43 10.95 -8.78
CA TYR A 217 18.19 10.42 -7.68
C TYR A 217 17.25 9.51 -6.88
N GLU A 218 17.70 8.32 -6.54
CA GLU A 218 16.96 7.39 -5.70
C GLU A 218 17.81 7.04 -4.48
N GLN A 219 17.21 7.19 -3.31
CA GLN A 219 17.76 6.71 -2.06
C GLN A 219 16.77 5.73 -1.45
N ASN A 220 17.21 4.49 -1.26
CA ASN A 220 16.43 3.44 -0.65
C ASN A 220 17.20 2.86 0.55
N LYS A 221 16.52 2.67 1.67
CA LYS A 221 17.08 1.94 2.80
C LYS A 221 16.04 0.94 3.27
N SER A 222 16.44 -0.32 3.27
CA SER A 222 15.60 -1.44 3.69
C SER A 222 16.28 -2.16 4.84
N PHE A 223 15.62 -2.26 5.97
CA PHE A 223 15.97 -3.14 7.06
C PHE A 223 15.14 -4.41 6.94
N ASN A 224 15.77 -5.55 7.21
CA ASN A 224 15.09 -6.82 7.45
C ASN A 224 15.73 -7.50 8.65
N LYS A 225 14.91 -8.06 9.55
CA LYS A 225 15.36 -8.70 10.79
C LYS A 225 16.37 -9.84 10.53
N ARG A 226 16.18 -10.60 9.44
CA ARG A 226 17.00 -11.76 9.10
C ARG A 226 18.23 -11.41 8.27
N THR A 227 18.12 -10.50 7.32
CA THR A 227 19.20 -10.18 6.37
C THR A 227 19.96 -8.90 6.72
N GLY A 228 19.50 -8.13 7.70
CA GLY A 228 20.12 -6.88 8.13
C GLY A 228 19.69 -5.67 7.28
N THR A 229 20.50 -4.61 7.34
CA THR A 229 20.21 -3.34 6.65
C THR A 229 20.90 -3.28 5.29
N SER A 230 20.14 -3.00 4.24
CA SER A 230 20.65 -2.62 2.92
C SER A 230 20.36 -1.15 2.66
N THR A 231 21.32 -0.46 2.05
CA THR A 231 21.17 0.93 1.61
C THR A 231 21.62 1.02 0.16
N TYR A 232 20.73 1.53 -0.68
CA TYR A 232 20.96 1.75 -2.09
C TYR A 232 20.85 3.25 -2.39
N LYS A 233 21.78 3.75 -3.19
CA LYS A 233 21.78 5.13 -3.69
C LYS A 233 22.12 5.08 -5.16
N GLU A 234 21.24 5.65 -5.97
CA GLU A 234 21.42 5.70 -7.42
C GLU A 234 21.20 7.11 -7.93
N PHE A 235 22.04 7.48 -8.88
CA PHE A 235 21.78 8.60 -9.76
C PHE A 235 21.69 8.04 -11.18
N GLY A 236 20.61 8.36 -11.88
CA GLY A 236 20.36 7.86 -13.22
C GLY A 236 19.86 8.95 -14.16
N ILE A 237 20.19 8.78 -15.44
CA ILE A 237 19.68 9.61 -16.53
C ILE A 237 19.05 8.68 -17.56
N ASN A 238 17.76 8.87 -17.81
CA ASN A 238 17.03 8.17 -18.86
C ASN A 238 16.81 9.12 -20.03
N VAL A 239 17.12 8.70 -21.25
CA VAL A 239 16.81 9.46 -22.46
C VAL A 239 15.89 8.63 -23.33
N ASN A 240 14.71 9.17 -23.64
CA ASN A 240 13.78 8.54 -24.57
C ASN A 240 13.82 9.30 -25.91
N ILE A 241 14.07 8.55 -26.99
CA ILE A 241 14.12 9.05 -28.36
C ILE A 241 13.08 8.28 -29.17
N ALA A 242 12.10 9.00 -29.72
CA ALA A 242 11.10 8.45 -30.62
C ALA A 242 11.54 8.65 -32.08
N ILE A 243 11.69 7.56 -32.83
CA ILE A 243 11.94 7.56 -34.26
C ILE A 243 10.62 7.24 -34.98
N ARG A 244 10.22 8.12 -35.90
CA ARG A 244 9.15 7.93 -36.88
C ARG A 244 9.66 8.43 -38.21
#